data_AF-A0A151MCI0-F1
#
_entry.id   AF-A0A151MCI0-F1
#
_cell.length_a   1.000
_cell.length_b   1.000
_cell.length_c   1.000
_cell.angle_alpha   90.00
_cell.angle_beta   90.00
_cell.angle_gamma   90.00
#
_symmetry.space_group_name_H-M   'P 1'
#
loop_
_entity.id
_entity.type
_entity.pdbx_description
1 polymer ?
#
loop_
_entity_poly.entity_id
_entity_poly.type
_entity_poly.pdbx_seq_one_letter_code
_entity_poly.pdbx_strand_id
1 'polypeptide(L)'
;MDWLYRAEPQLCEEAPVGGDRDLVSDLMDKHKVFQKELGKRASCIKMLKRSVRDLTRGSSSADSQWLQKQMEELSTRWDLVCKLSVSKQARLEAALRQAEEFHTLVQAFLGRLCESEKALKYGVFPEEEAAVQECQSQLQELMKTLQCQQLELECIASLGEEILAACHPDAIITIKSWITVARSRFQEVRARGPEPAAGGARPPGLSRGPETR
;
A
#
# COMPACT_ATOMS: atom_id res chain seq x y z
N MET A 1 13.30 -19.68 -29.27
CA MET A 1 13.50 -18.26 -28.94
C MET A 1 12.21 -17.58 -28.50
N ASP A 2 11.07 -17.86 -29.14
CA ASP A 2 9.76 -17.22 -28.94
C ASP A 2 9.20 -17.19 -27.51
N TRP A 3 9.65 -18.08 -26.64
CA TRP A 3 9.26 -18.03 -25.23
C TRP A 3 9.95 -16.87 -24.50
N LEU A 4 11.24 -16.63 -24.73
CA LEU A 4 11.97 -15.54 -24.07
C LEU A 4 11.41 -14.17 -24.48
N TYR A 5 11.08 -14.00 -25.76
CA TYR A 5 10.42 -12.79 -26.26
C TYR A 5 9.05 -12.54 -25.62
N ARG A 6 8.32 -13.59 -25.22
CA ARG A 6 7.03 -13.47 -24.52
C ARG A 6 7.17 -13.34 -22.99
N ALA A 7 8.25 -13.89 -22.42
CA ALA A 7 8.51 -13.85 -21.00
C ALA A 7 8.97 -12.46 -20.54
N GLU A 8 9.84 -11.82 -21.30
CA GLU A 8 10.47 -10.55 -20.93
C GLU A 8 9.48 -9.41 -20.67
N PRO A 9 8.45 -9.16 -21.51
CA PRO A 9 7.45 -8.12 -21.23
C PRO A 9 6.66 -8.36 -19.95
N GLN A 10 6.45 -9.63 -19.57
CA GLN A 10 5.73 -9.98 -18.34
C GLN A 10 6.57 -9.71 -17.08
N LEU A 11 7.89 -9.56 -17.23
CA LEU A 11 8.83 -9.28 -16.15
C LEU A 11 9.29 -7.82 -16.13
N CYS A 12 8.65 -6.95 -16.93
CA CYS A 12 9.03 -5.54 -17.03
C CYS A 12 9.06 -4.86 -15.66
N GLU A 13 10.05 -3.99 -15.46
CA GLU A 13 10.18 -3.21 -14.23
C GLU A 13 9.00 -2.25 -14.01
N GLU A 14 8.33 -1.84 -15.10
CA GLU A 14 7.17 -0.95 -15.07
C GLU A 14 5.85 -1.70 -14.88
N ALA A 15 5.85 -3.04 -14.89
CA ALA A 15 4.63 -3.80 -14.71
C ALA A 15 4.05 -3.55 -13.31
N PRO A 16 2.76 -3.21 -13.17
CA PRO A 16 2.17 -2.95 -11.87
C PRO A 16 2.14 -4.23 -11.02
N VAL A 17 2.56 -4.10 -9.78
CA VAL A 17 2.62 -5.19 -8.79
C VAL A 17 1.90 -4.85 -7.48
N GLY A 18 1.53 -3.58 -7.29
CA GLY A 18 0.79 -3.10 -6.13
C GLY A 18 -0.71 -3.35 -6.27
N GLY A 19 -1.42 -3.38 -5.15
CA GLY A 19 -2.87 -3.58 -5.10
C GLY A 19 -3.32 -3.94 -3.69
N ASP A 20 -4.55 -4.44 -3.58
CA ASP A 20 -5.01 -5.07 -2.35
C ASP A 20 -4.35 -6.44 -2.14
N ARG A 21 -4.43 -6.95 -0.90
CA ARG A 21 -3.75 -8.19 -0.50
C ARG A 21 -4.10 -9.37 -1.40
N ASP A 22 -5.38 -9.52 -1.77
CA ASP A 22 -5.85 -10.69 -2.49
C ASP A 22 -5.34 -10.64 -3.94
N LEU A 23 -5.38 -9.47 -4.58
CA LEU A 23 -4.78 -9.27 -5.91
C LEU A 23 -3.26 -9.53 -5.92
N VAL A 24 -2.52 -9.00 -4.95
CA VAL A 24 -1.06 -9.19 -4.89
C VAL A 24 -0.73 -10.67 -4.68
N SER A 25 -1.52 -11.38 -3.87
CA SER A 25 -1.38 -12.83 -3.68
C SER A 25 -1.58 -13.60 -4.99
N ASP A 26 -2.61 -13.26 -5.77
CA ASP A 26 -2.85 -13.85 -7.09
C ASP A 26 -1.71 -13.59 -8.07
N LEU A 27 -1.13 -12.38 -8.06
CA LEU A 27 0.04 -12.04 -8.86
C LEU A 27 1.28 -12.87 -8.46
N MET A 28 1.48 -13.08 -7.15
CA MET A 28 2.53 -13.96 -6.65
C MET A 28 2.35 -15.40 -7.11
N ASP A 29 1.15 -15.94 -7.07
CA ASP A 29 0.90 -17.32 -7.50
C ASP A 29 1.09 -17.50 -9.01
N LYS A 30 0.67 -16.53 -9.82
CA LYS A 30 0.99 -16.48 -11.26
C LYS A 30 2.50 -16.45 -11.48
N HIS A 31 3.26 -15.66 -10.71
CA HIS A 31 4.71 -15.59 -10.81
C HIS A 31 5.42 -16.87 -10.37
N LYS A 32 4.91 -17.57 -9.34
CA LYS A 32 5.41 -18.90 -8.96
C LYS A 32 5.26 -19.92 -10.09
N VAL A 33 4.15 -19.89 -10.83
CA VAL A 33 3.95 -20.74 -12.02
C VAL A 33 4.98 -20.40 -13.09
N PHE A 34 5.22 -19.11 -13.34
CA PHE A 34 6.26 -18.66 -14.26
C PHE A 34 7.66 -19.16 -13.85
N GLN A 35 8.03 -19.03 -12.57
CA GLN A 35 9.32 -19.50 -12.05
C GLN A 35 9.49 -21.02 -12.18
N LYS A 36 8.42 -21.80 -12.00
CA LYS A 36 8.46 -23.26 -12.26
C LYS A 36 8.78 -23.57 -13.72
N GLU A 37 8.17 -22.84 -14.66
CA GLU A 37 8.45 -23.00 -16.09
C GLU A 37 9.88 -22.54 -16.45
N LEU A 38 10.35 -21.45 -15.85
CA LEU A 38 11.74 -21.00 -15.96
C LEU A 38 12.69 -22.08 -15.47
N GLY A 39 12.44 -22.69 -14.31
CA GLY A 39 13.25 -23.79 -13.78
C GLY A 39 13.33 -25.00 -14.71
N LYS A 40 12.20 -25.40 -15.32
CA LYS A 40 12.17 -26.50 -16.31
C LYS A 40 13.05 -26.22 -17.53
N ARG A 41 13.11 -24.96 -17.98
CA ARG A 41 13.88 -24.54 -19.16
C ARG A 41 15.37 -24.38 -18.90
N ALA A 42 15.76 -24.16 -17.64
CA ALA A 42 17.15 -24.00 -17.24
C ALA A 42 18.01 -25.23 -17.63
N SER A 43 17.47 -26.43 -17.50
CA SER A 43 18.16 -27.67 -17.88
C SER A 43 18.40 -27.75 -19.39
N CYS A 44 17.41 -27.38 -20.20
CA CYS A 44 17.51 -27.33 -21.66
C CYS A 44 18.60 -26.35 -22.13
N ILE A 45 18.64 -25.15 -21.55
CA ILE A 45 19.65 -24.14 -21.91
C ILE A 45 21.05 -24.59 -21.49
N LYS A 46 21.18 -25.21 -20.31
CA LYS A 46 22.45 -25.79 -19.87
C LYS A 46 22.94 -26.88 -20.82
N MET A 47 22.05 -27.75 -21.29
CA MET A 47 22.36 -28.79 -22.26
C MET A 47 22.77 -28.19 -23.61
N LEU A 48 21.98 -27.26 -24.14
CA LEU A 48 22.25 -26.58 -25.40
C LEU A 48 23.62 -25.86 -25.38
N LYS A 49 23.94 -25.17 -24.28
CA LYS A 49 25.24 -24.50 -24.08
C LYS A 49 26.41 -25.49 -24.09
N ARG A 50 26.22 -26.73 -23.61
CA ARG A 50 27.25 -27.78 -23.70
C ARG A 50 27.38 -28.29 -25.13
N SER A 51 26.27 -28.63 -25.78
CA SER A 51 26.27 -29.11 -27.17
C SER A 51 26.92 -28.11 -28.13
N VAL A 52 26.63 -26.81 -28.02
CA VAL A 52 27.27 -25.79 -28.86
C VAL A 52 28.78 -25.72 -28.61
N ARG A 53 29.20 -25.82 -27.35
CA ARG A 53 30.63 -25.81 -26.98
C ARG A 53 31.35 -27.02 -27.55
N ASP A 54 30.74 -28.20 -27.48
CA ASP A 54 31.34 -29.45 -27.95
C ASP A 54 31.43 -29.47 -29.48
N LEU A 55 30.38 -29.02 -30.18
CA LEU A 55 30.34 -28.93 -31.65
C LEU A 55 31.35 -27.91 -32.21
N THR A 56 31.58 -26.81 -31.50
CA THR A 56 32.49 -25.74 -31.96
C THR A 56 33.92 -25.91 -31.45
N ARG A 57 34.18 -26.98 -30.67
CA ARG A 57 35.49 -27.24 -30.07
C ARG A 57 36.53 -27.54 -31.15
N GLY A 58 37.55 -26.69 -31.23
CA GLY A 58 38.65 -26.85 -32.19
C GLY A 58 38.30 -26.52 -33.64
N SER A 59 37.08 -26.01 -33.90
CA SER A 59 36.64 -25.56 -35.22
C SER A 59 36.64 -24.03 -35.28
N SER A 60 37.31 -23.47 -36.28
CA SER A 60 37.35 -22.02 -36.56
C SER A 60 36.43 -21.61 -37.73
N SER A 61 35.56 -22.52 -38.18
CA SER A 61 34.66 -22.24 -39.32
C SER A 61 33.72 -21.08 -39.04
N ALA A 62 33.28 -20.40 -40.11
CA ALA A 62 32.30 -19.31 -40.01
C ALA A 62 31.00 -19.77 -39.29
N ASP A 63 30.54 -20.99 -39.58
CA ASP A 63 29.37 -21.58 -38.92
C ASP A 63 29.59 -21.79 -37.41
N SER A 64 30.80 -22.17 -37.01
CA SER A 64 31.14 -22.37 -35.59
C SER A 64 31.12 -21.05 -34.84
N GLN A 65 31.66 -19.99 -35.45
CA GLN A 65 31.62 -18.63 -34.89
C GLN A 65 30.19 -18.10 -34.82
N TRP A 66 29.40 -18.32 -35.87
CA TRP A 66 27.98 -17.94 -35.90
C TRP A 66 27.18 -18.64 -34.79
N LEU A 67 27.37 -19.95 -34.62
CA LEU A 67 26.67 -20.72 -33.58
C LEU A 67 27.07 -20.28 -32.17
N GLN A 68 28.35 -19.97 -31.94
CA GLN A 68 28.81 -19.41 -30.66
C GLN A 68 28.14 -18.06 -30.37
N LYS A 69 28.07 -17.17 -31.35
CA LYS A 69 27.40 -15.87 -31.21
C LYS A 69 25.91 -16.02 -30.89
N GLN A 70 25.21 -16.93 -31.56
CA GLN A 70 23.79 -17.20 -31.27
C GLN A 70 23.58 -17.78 -29.86
N MET A 71 24.49 -18.64 -29.41
CA MET A 71 24.43 -19.19 -28.06
C MET A 71 24.74 -18.14 -26.98
N GLU A 72 25.63 -17.19 -27.28
CA GLU A 72 25.93 -16.07 -26.40
C GLU A 72 24.74 -15.12 -26.27
N GLU A 73 24.11 -14.74 -27.39
CA GLU A 73 22.89 -13.92 -27.40
C GLU A 73 21.76 -14.59 -26.59
N LEU A 74 21.53 -15.89 -26.80
CA LEU A 74 20.57 -16.67 -26.04
C LEU A 74 20.91 -16.68 -24.54
N SER A 75 22.18 -16.86 -24.18
CA SER A 75 22.63 -16.89 -22.78
C SER A 75 22.42 -15.55 -22.10
N THR A 76 22.81 -14.45 -22.75
CA THR A 76 22.62 -13.09 -22.24
C THR A 76 21.15 -12.81 -21.97
N ARG A 77 20.27 -13.18 -22.89
CA ARG A 77 18.83 -12.98 -22.70
C ARG A 77 18.23 -13.88 -21.62
N TRP A 78 18.68 -15.13 -21.54
CA TRP A 78 18.30 -16.02 -20.45
C TRP A 78 18.66 -15.44 -19.08
N ASP A 79 19.89 -14.95 -18.94
CA ASP A 79 20.38 -14.35 -17.71
C ASP A 79 19.59 -13.08 -17.35
N LEU A 80 19.23 -12.26 -18.35
CA LEU A 80 18.35 -11.11 -18.15
C LEU A 80 16.97 -11.54 -17.62
N VAL A 81 16.32 -12.53 -18.25
CA VAL A 81 15.01 -13.04 -17.79
C VAL A 81 15.10 -13.60 -16.37
N CYS A 82 16.19 -14.28 -16.01
CA CYS A 82 16.41 -14.75 -14.65
C CYS A 82 16.50 -13.58 -13.66
N LYS A 83 17.29 -12.54 -13.98
CA LYS A 83 17.43 -11.34 -13.15
C LYS A 83 16.09 -10.61 -12.97
N LEU A 84 15.36 -10.38 -14.06
CA LEU A 84 14.05 -9.74 -14.03
C LEU A 84 13.03 -10.57 -13.23
N SER A 85 13.11 -11.90 -13.29
CA SER A 85 12.24 -12.79 -12.50
C SER A 85 12.49 -12.66 -11.00
N VAL A 86 13.75 -12.55 -10.58
CA VAL A 86 14.14 -12.29 -9.18
C VAL A 86 13.71 -10.90 -8.75
N SER A 87 13.94 -9.87 -9.58
CA SER A 87 13.52 -8.50 -9.29
C SER A 87 12.00 -8.40 -9.11
N LYS A 88 11.22 -8.99 -10.02
CA LYS A 88 9.76 -9.04 -9.91
C LYS A 88 9.29 -9.78 -8.65
N GLN A 89 9.98 -10.84 -8.23
CA GLN A 89 9.67 -11.55 -6.97
C GLN A 89 9.83 -10.60 -5.78
N ALA A 90 10.96 -9.91 -5.67
CA ALA A 90 11.23 -8.97 -4.58
C ALA A 90 10.21 -7.82 -4.53
N ARG A 91 9.82 -7.31 -5.71
CA ARG A 91 8.80 -6.26 -5.85
C ARG A 91 7.42 -6.74 -5.42
N LEU A 92 7.03 -7.97 -5.78
CA LEU A 92 5.76 -8.57 -5.34
C LEU A 92 5.74 -8.81 -3.82
N GLU A 93 6.85 -9.27 -3.24
CA GLU A 93 6.97 -9.46 -1.79
C GLU A 93 6.85 -8.13 -1.03
N ALA A 94 7.51 -7.07 -1.53
CA ALA A 94 7.40 -5.74 -0.96
C ALA A 94 5.96 -5.19 -1.06
N ALA A 95 5.32 -5.36 -2.23
CA ALA A 95 3.93 -4.96 -2.45
C ALA A 95 2.96 -5.71 -1.53
N LEU A 96 3.17 -7.01 -1.31
CA LEU A 96 2.32 -7.81 -0.41
C LEU A 96 2.43 -7.29 1.01
N ARG A 97 3.66 -7.06 1.48
CA ARG A 97 3.90 -6.52 2.83
C ARG A 97 3.24 -5.15 3.00
N GLN A 98 3.34 -4.26 2.00
CA GLN A 98 2.65 -2.96 2.02
C GLN A 98 1.12 -3.11 2.04
N ALA A 99 0.55 -4.02 1.25
CA ALA A 99 -0.89 -4.26 1.22
C ALA A 99 -1.41 -4.80 2.56
N GLU A 100 -0.67 -5.71 3.20
CA GLU A 100 -0.99 -6.25 4.53
C GLU A 100 -0.90 -5.17 5.62
N GLU A 101 0.15 -4.34 5.58
CA GLU A 101 0.33 -3.22 6.49
C GLU A 101 -0.80 -2.20 6.33
N PHE A 102 -1.13 -1.80 5.10
CA PHE A 102 -2.21 -0.88 4.81
C PHE A 102 -3.56 -1.41 5.31
N HIS A 103 -3.87 -2.68 5.01
CA HIS A 103 -5.10 -3.31 5.48
C HIS A 103 -5.17 -3.32 7.01
N THR A 104 -4.09 -3.69 7.68
CA THR A 104 -4.00 -3.74 9.15
C THR A 104 -4.21 -2.36 9.76
N LEU A 105 -3.54 -1.33 9.23
CA LEU A 105 -3.67 0.05 9.70
C LEU A 105 -5.11 0.56 9.53
N VAL A 106 -5.73 0.32 8.38
CA VAL A 106 -7.13 0.71 8.12
C VAL A 106 -8.09 0.02 9.09
N GLN A 107 -7.98 -1.30 9.29
CA GLN A 107 -8.86 -2.02 10.21
C GLN A 107 -8.69 -1.55 11.65
N ALA A 108 -7.44 -1.41 12.11
CA ALA A 108 -7.15 -0.94 13.46
C ALA A 108 -7.67 0.49 13.68
N PHE A 109 -7.50 1.37 12.69
CA PHE A 109 -8.02 2.73 12.72
C PHE A 109 -9.55 2.78 12.81
N LEU A 110 -10.26 2.03 11.95
CA LEU A 110 -11.72 1.95 12.01
C LEU A 110 -12.21 1.40 13.36
N GLY A 111 -11.49 0.44 13.94
CA GLY A 111 -11.74 -0.07 15.29
C GLY A 111 -11.64 1.03 16.36
N ARG A 112 -10.54 1.78 16.36
CA ARG A 112 -10.34 2.92 17.28
C ARG A 112 -11.39 4.02 17.10
N LEU A 113 -11.82 4.30 15.87
CA LEU A 113 -12.92 5.25 15.62
C LEU A 113 -14.24 4.78 16.23
N CYS A 114 -14.54 3.49 16.16
CA CYS A 114 -15.73 2.93 16.81
C CYS A 114 -15.68 3.07 18.33
N GLU A 115 -14.52 2.96 18.95
CA GLU A 115 -14.33 3.18 20.40
C GLU A 115 -14.53 4.65 20.77
N SER A 116 -13.91 5.57 20.03
CA SER A 116 -14.09 7.02 20.22
C SER A 116 -15.54 7.46 20.03
N GLU A 117 -16.26 6.88 19.05
CA GLU A 117 -17.67 7.14 18.83
C GLU A 117 -18.54 6.69 20.02
N LYS A 118 -18.22 5.54 20.63
CA LYS A 118 -18.90 5.07 21.84
C LYS A 118 -18.62 5.99 23.03
N ALA A 119 -17.38 6.41 23.21
CA ALA A 119 -17.01 7.35 24.27
C ALA A 119 -17.77 8.68 24.13
N LEU A 120 -17.92 9.21 22.91
CA LEU A 120 -18.71 10.41 22.64
C LEU A 120 -20.21 10.23 22.91
N LYS A 121 -20.78 9.08 22.54
CA LYS A 121 -22.23 8.81 22.67
C LYS A 121 -22.67 8.50 24.09
N TYR A 122 -21.83 7.81 24.85
CA TYR A 122 -22.17 7.26 26.17
C TYR A 122 -21.34 7.88 27.30
N GLY A 123 -20.55 8.92 27.02
CA GLY A 123 -19.84 9.68 28.04
C GLY A 123 -20.82 10.25 29.06
N VAL A 124 -20.66 9.85 30.32
CA VAL A 124 -21.54 10.28 31.41
C VAL A 124 -21.23 11.75 31.70
N PHE A 125 -22.26 12.60 31.69
CA PHE A 125 -22.20 13.97 32.21
C PHE A 125 -22.76 13.97 33.63
N PRO A 126 -21.91 13.92 34.66
CA PRO A 126 -22.37 13.96 36.04
C PRO A 126 -22.59 15.41 36.51
N GLU A 127 -23.64 15.62 37.33
CA GLU A 127 -24.02 16.93 37.90
C GLU A 127 -23.18 17.36 39.11
N GLU A 128 -22.42 16.44 39.72
CA GLU A 128 -21.57 16.71 40.88
C GLU A 128 -20.26 17.40 40.48
N GLU A 129 -19.82 18.41 41.24
CA GLU A 129 -18.64 19.23 40.91
C GLU A 129 -17.33 18.43 40.82
N ALA A 130 -17.17 17.37 41.65
CA ALA A 130 -16.05 16.42 41.54
C ALA A 130 -16.11 15.59 40.25
N ALA A 131 -17.32 15.32 39.77
CA ALA A 131 -17.58 14.53 38.60
C ALA A 131 -17.51 15.38 37.30
N VAL A 132 -17.71 16.70 37.41
CA VAL A 132 -17.42 17.68 36.34
C VAL A 132 -15.92 17.76 36.03
N GLN A 133 -15.05 17.73 37.05
CA GLN A 133 -13.59 17.69 36.83
C GLN A 133 -13.15 16.41 36.12
N GLU A 134 -13.72 15.27 36.53
CA GLU A 134 -13.50 13.98 35.88
C GLU A 134 -13.97 14.00 34.41
N CYS A 135 -15.16 14.54 34.14
CA CYS A 135 -15.67 14.73 32.79
C CYS A 135 -14.76 15.65 31.94
N GLN A 136 -14.21 16.71 32.53
CA GLN A 136 -13.28 17.60 31.84
C GLN A 136 -11.96 16.90 31.48
N SER A 137 -11.44 16.06 32.39
CA SER A 137 -10.24 15.25 32.13
C SER A 137 -10.49 14.23 31.01
N GLN A 138 -11.62 13.52 31.05
CA GLN A 138 -12.01 12.56 30.01
C GLN A 138 -12.15 13.23 28.64
N LEU A 139 -12.69 14.46 28.59
CA LEU A 139 -12.80 15.20 27.35
C LEU A 139 -11.44 15.62 26.79
N GLN A 140 -10.51 16.06 27.64
CA GLN A 140 -9.15 16.37 27.22
C GLN A 140 -8.43 15.13 26.67
N GLU A 141 -8.58 13.97 27.32
CA GLU A 141 -8.01 12.71 26.86
C GLU A 141 -8.59 12.29 25.50
N LEU A 142 -9.89 12.45 25.32
CA LEU A 142 -10.57 12.19 24.05
C LEU A 142 -10.07 13.13 22.94
N MET A 143 -9.87 14.42 23.23
CA MET A 143 -9.30 15.36 22.25
C MET A 143 -7.89 14.97 21.83
N LYS A 144 -7.03 14.56 22.78
CA LYS A 144 -5.68 14.04 22.46
C LYS A 144 -5.77 12.77 21.60
N THR A 145 -6.68 11.86 21.93
CA THR A 145 -6.91 10.63 21.17
C THR A 145 -7.31 10.94 19.72
N LEU A 146 -8.24 11.88 19.52
CA LEU A 146 -8.65 12.31 18.17
C LEU A 146 -7.50 12.97 17.38
N GLN A 147 -6.60 13.70 18.04
CA GLN A 147 -5.40 14.25 17.41
C GLN A 147 -4.43 13.14 16.97
N CYS A 148 -4.17 12.15 17.82
CA CYS A 148 -3.35 10.99 17.44
C CYS A 148 -3.97 10.22 16.27
N GLN A 149 -5.29 10.01 16.28
CA GLN A 149 -6.02 9.38 15.18
C GLN A 149 -5.94 10.18 13.88
N GLN A 150 -5.85 11.51 13.94
CA GLN A 150 -5.62 12.32 12.73
C GLN A 150 -4.26 11.99 12.07
N LEU A 151 -3.20 11.87 12.87
CA LEU A 151 -1.87 11.50 12.36
C LEU A 151 -1.87 10.09 11.77
N GLU A 152 -2.55 9.15 12.41
CA GLU A 152 -2.73 7.79 11.88
C GLU A 152 -3.45 7.78 10.52
N LEU A 153 -4.47 8.62 10.34
CA LEU A 153 -5.17 8.77 9.06
C LEU A 153 -4.25 9.34 7.97
N GLU A 154 -3.37 10.28 8.31
CA GLU A 154 -2.36 10.81 7.39
C GLU A 154 -1.34 9.74 7.00
N CYS A 155 -0.90 8.89 7.94
CA CYS A 155 -0.05 7.73 7.65
C CYS A 155 -0.75 6.73 6.72
N ILE A 156 -2.02 6.38 6.99
CA ILE A 156 -2.83 5.50 6.14
C ILE A 156 -2.95 6.07 4.73
N ALA A 157 -3.23 7.37 4.62
CA ALA A 157 -3.33 8.03 3.32
C ALA A 157 -1.99 8.00 2.57
N SER A 158 -0.87 8.32 3.24
CA SER A 158 0.46 8.27 2.64
C SER A 158 0.79 6.88 2.09
N LEU A 159 0.61 5.84 2.90
CA LEU A 159 0.86 4.46 2.47
C LEU A 159 -0.07 4.05 1.31
N GLY A 160 -1.33 4.48 1.36
CA GLY A 160 -2.29 4.26 0.28
C GLY A 160 -1.86 4.91 -1.05
N GLU A 161 -1.34 6.13 -1.02
CA GLU A 161 -0.80 6.81 -2.21
C GLU A 161 0.48 6.13 -2.73
N GLU A 162 1.36 5.65 -1.84
CA GLU A 162 2.53 4.85 -2.22
C GLU A 162 2.13 3.56 -2.94
N ILE A 163 1.10 2.85 -2.45
CA ILE A 163 0.56 1.67 -3.13
C ILE A 163 0.01 2.06 -4.50
N LEU A 164 -0.75 3.17 -4.59
CA LEU A 164 -1.35 3.66 -5.83
C LEU A 164 -0.31 3.98 -6.92
N ALA A 165 0.90 4.40 -6.56
CA ALA A 165 1.97 4.71 -7.52
C ALA A 165 2.41 3.53 -8.39
N ALA A 166 2.28 2.29 -7.90
CA ALA A 166 2.61 1.06 -8.63
C ALA A 166 1.43 0.09 -8.71
N CYS A 167 0.20 0.59 -8.51
CA CYS A 167 -1.00 -0.21 -8.36
C CYS A 167 -1.51 -0.75 -9.70
N HIS A 168 -1.98 -1.99 -9.65
CA HIS A 168 -2.70 -2.59 -10.76
C HIS A 168 -4.04 -1.88 -10.98
N PRO A 169 -4.46 -1.63 -12.24
CA PRO A 169 -5.72 -0.94 -12.55
C PRO A 169 -6.94 -1.48 -11.79
N ASP A 170 -7.02 -2.81 -11.66
CA ASP A 170 -8.13 -3.50 -10.99
C ASP A 170 -8.26 -3.19 -9.48
N ALA A 171 -7.18 -2.78 -8.82
CA ALA A 171 -7.18 -2.47 -7.38
C ALA A 171 -7.26 -0.97 -7.08
N ILE A 172 -7.10 -0.08 -8.08
CA ILE A 172 -7.07 1.38 -7.87
C ILE A 172 -8.33 1.88 -7.15
N ILE A 173 -9.50 1.41 -7.60
CA ILE A 173 -10.78 1.83 -7.02
C ILE A 173 -10.90 1.36 -5.57
N THR A 174 -10.47 0.11 -5.30
CA THR A 174 -10.51 -0.49 -3.96
C THR A 174 -9.65 0.29 -2.97
N ILE A 175 -8.38 0.55 -3.32
CA ILE A 175 -7.45 1.28 -2.44
C ILE A 175 -7.96 2.71 -2.17
N LYS A 176 -8.41 3.42 -3.22
CA LYS A 176 -9.00 4.76 -3.08
C LYS A 176 -10.22 4.74 -2.17
N SER A 177 -11.10 3.75 -2.34
CA SER A 177 -12.30 3.60 -1.52
C SER A 177 -11.96 3.45 -0.04
N TRP A 178 -10.97 2.64 0.33
CA TRP A 178 -10.56 2.50 1.73
C TRP A 178 -10.03 3.80 2.33
N ILE A 179 -9.20 4.56 1.58
CA ILE A 179 -8.73 5.88 2.02
C ILE A 179 -9.92 6.83 2.23
N THR A 180 -10.84 6.88 1.26
CA THR A 180 -12.03 7.73 1.33
C THR A 180 -12.91 7.37 2.52
N VAL A 181 -13.20 6.09 2.74
CA VAL A 181 -14.01 5.61 3.87
C VAL A 181 -13.36 5.97 5.20
N ALA A 182 -12.05 5.74 5.35
CA ALA A 182 -11.32 6.11 6.56
C ALA A 182 -11.41 7.62 6.83
N ARG A 183 -11.20 8.46 5.81
CA ARG A 183 -11.35 9.92 5.91
C ARG A 183 -12.77 10.34 6.32
N SER A 184 -13.79 9.82 5.64
CA SER A 184 -15.19 10.16 5.91
C SER A 184 -15.60 9.76 7.32
N ARG A 185 -15.26 8.53 7.75
CA ARG A 185 -15.58 8.05 9.12
C ARG A 185 -14.89 8.88 10.19
N PHE A 186 -13.63 9.27 9.98
CA PHE A 186 -12.94 10.16 10.91
C PHE A 186 -13.61 11.53 11.01
N GLN A 187 -14.00 12.12 9.87
CA GLN A 187 -14.70 13.40 9.85
C GLN A 187 -16.04 13.35 10.59
N GLU A 188 -16.80 12.26 10.44
CA GLU A 188 -18.05 12.05 11.19
C GLU A 188 -17.83 11.99 12.71
N VAL A 189 -16.82 11.25 13.17
CA VAL A 189 -16.49 11.14 14.60
C VAL A 189 -16.03 12.50 15.13
N ARG A 190 -15.17 13.20 14.38
CA ARG A 190 -14.68 14.52 14.75
C ARG A 190 -15.79 15.56 14.83
N ALA A 191 -16.76 15.53 13.92
CA ALA A 191 -17.90 16.45 13.92
C ALA A 191 -18.85 16.25 15.11
N ARG A 192 -18.82 15.07 15.76
CA ARG A 192 -19.56 14.80 17.00
C ARG A 192 -18.76 15.12 18.26
N GLY A 193 -17.45 15.31 18.13
CA GLY A 193 -16.62 15.83 19.20
C GLY A 193 -16.96 17.29 19.52
N PRO A 194 -16.71 17.76 20.74
CA PRO A 194 -16.93 19.15 21.08
C PRO A 194 -16.04 20.05 20.22
N GLU A 195 -16.65 21.06 19.63
CA GLU A 195 -15.94 22.09 18.89
C GLU A 195 -14.95 22.79 19.83
N PRO A 196 -13.67 22.98 19.44
CA PRO A 196 -12.79 23.82 20.22
C PRO A 196 -13.43 25.20 20.27
N ALA A 197 -13.82 25.65 21.48
CA ALA A 197 -14.45 26.93 21.71
C ALA A 197 -13.63 28.03 21.04
N ALA A 198 -14.10 28.49 19.88
CA ALA A 198 -13.53 29.64 19.22
C ALA A 198 -13.71 30.83 20.17
N GLY A 199 -12.58 31.34 20.63
CA GLY A 199 -12.37 32.56 21.41
C GLY A 199 -13.61 33.30 21.90
N GLY A 200 -13.84 33.26 23.21
CA GLY A 200 -14.80 34.14 23.86
C GLY A 200 -14.47 35.61 23.64
N ALA A 201 -15.48 36.38 23.25
CA ALA A 201 -15.78 37.71 23.77
C ALA A 201 -17.08 38.22 23.14
N ARG A 202 -18.21 37.96 23.78
CA ARG A 202 -19.41 38.79 23.60
C ARG A 202 -19.49 39.69 24.84
N PRO A 203 -19.22 41.00 24.75
CA PRO A 203 -19.36 41.86 25.92
C PRO A 203 -20.84 41.93 26.32
N PRO A 204 -21.15 41.90 27.63
CA PRO A 204 -22.51 41.97 28.12
C PRO A 204 -23.07 43.37 27.88
N GLY A 205 -24.37 43.41 27.59
CA GLY A 205 -25.10 44.63 27.32
C GLY A 205 -24.95 45.67 28.43
N LEU A 206 -24.68 46.91 28.02
CA LEU A 206 -24.97 48.08 28.82
C LEU A 206 -26.39 48.53 28.49
N SER A 207 -27.35 48.05 29.28
CA SER A 207 -28.61 48.75 29.48
C SER A 207 -28.41 49.87 30.50
N ARG A 208 -28.76 51.10 30.12
CA ARG A 208 -29.40 52.08 31.01
C ARG A 208 -30.10 53.14 30.14
N GLY A 209 -31.43 53.17 30.19
CA GLY A 209 -32.25 54.33 29.80
C GLY A 209 -32.16 55.45 30.87
N PRO A 210 -33.14 56.36 31.02
CA PRO A 210 -34.40 56.54 30.27
C PRO A 210 -34.60 57.98 29.76
N GLU A 211 -35.78 58.20 29.18
CA GLU A 211 -36.44 59.46 28.77
C GLU A 211 -36.14 60.70 29.62
N THR A 212 -36.01 61.86 28.96
CA THR A 212 -36.68 63.10 29.38
C THR A 212 -36.98 63.98 28.16
N ARG A 213 -38.28 64.04 27.84
CA ARG A 213 -39.12 65.17 27.40
C ARG A 213 -38.57 66.22 26.43
#